data_AF-C5PAR9-F1
#
_entry.id   AF-C5PAR9-F1
#
_cell.length_a   1.000
_cell.length_b   1.000
_cell.length_c   1.000
_cell.angle_alpha   90.00
_cell.angle_beta   90.00
_cell.angle_gamma   90.00
#
_symmetry.space_group_name_H-M   'P 1'
#
loop_
_entity.id
_entity.type
_entity.pdbx_description
1 polymer ?
#
loop_
_entity_poly.entity_id
_entity_poly.type
_entity_poly.pdbx_seq_one_letter_code
_entity_poly.pdbx_strand_id
1 'polypeptide(L)'
;MNPIRHFDNGNVAGSLPNVSRSTFTRFGRLILPTNAAAATAWLVCQLGGFNLARVVESDWIRSVARAPGPTPWAAIKALLHNMTMYWHDGSGTYDPTHWAVVYFLRGSMRIYLTLLATSLVKTRWRILIIILLHSFCWWTNDYITGINIYSGMLFAQLQATFGNRATSLLPRPIPALIILVGVLILSYPQNNQEWMPWSHLMKTTMAAVTPPSAVNFINRYWVNVGVTVLALGIFTSRNARRILSLPLFNFLGRVSFAVYLLHDTLIRTLMTWMIYGPNAGSTDLTKLNDKGQPINRVRAAGPMAFLFAVPVFYGVLYALAHLWTKYVDSWCANAVIWIRDLMFKKEEVAALNGRAGGTGGANGAVAEKELEERQPLVQGDGPVLPVTNHHVSS
;
A
#
# COMPACT_ATOMS: atom_id res chain seq x y z
N MET A 1 -13.70 9.48 11.94
CA MET A 1 -13.42 10.60 12.88
C MET A 1 -11.92 10.72 13.09
N ASN A 2 -11.34 11.92 13.08
CA ASN A 2 -9.88 12.14 13.09
C ASN A 2 -9.36 12.21 14.55
N PRO A 3 -8.59 11.21 15.05
CA PRO A 3 -8.13 11.17 16.44
C PRO A 3 -7.37 12.43 16.87
N ILE A 4 -6.65 13.04 15.94
CA ILE A 4 -5.88 14.28 16.15
C ILE A 4 -6.78 15.41 16.65
N ARG A 5 -7.99 15.58 16.07
CA ARG A 5 -8.93 16.63 16.49
C ARG A 5 -9.49 16.38 17.89
N HIS A 6 -9.66 15.11 18.30
CA HIS A 6 -10.14 14.79 19.65
C HIS A 6 -9.06 15.02 20.71
N PHE A 7 -7.80 14.70 20.40
CA PHE A 7 -6.67 15.04 21.27
C PHE A 7 -6.46 16.55 21.39
N ASP A 8 -6.59 17.29 20.28
CA ASP A 8 -6.47 18.75 20.29
C ASP A 8 -7.62 19.41 21.09
N ASN A 9 -8.79 18.78 21.17
CA ASN A 9 -9.93 19.22 21.98
C ASN A 9 -9.86 18.75 23.46
N GLY A 10 -8.75 18.13 23.90
CA GLY A 10 -8.56 17.69 25.28
C GLY A 10 -9.40 16.48 25.72
N ASN A 11 -10.12 15.82 24.82
CA ASN A 11 -10.92 14.63 25.14
C ASN A 11 -10.05 13.35 25.08
N VAL A 12 -9.07 13.28 25.98
CA VAL A 12 -8.11 12.17 26.04
C VAL A 12 -8.79 10.87 26.45
N ALA A 13 -9.71 10.93 27.43
CA ALA A 13 -10.43 9.77 27.96
C ALA A 13 -11.28 9.04 26.90
N GLY A 14 -11.93 9.77 25.99
CA GLY A 14 -12.67 9.16 24.88
C GLY A 14 -11.78 8.73 23.69
N SER A 15 -10.58 9.31 23.57
CA SER A 15 -9.68 9.05 22.43
C SER A 15 -8.84 7.78 22.61
N LEU A 16 -8.43 7.45 23.83
CA LEU A 16 -7.59 6.29 24.13
C LEU A 16 -8.24 4.94 23.78
N PRO A 17 -9.50 4.66 24.17
CA PRO A 17 -10.18 3.41 23.76
C PRO A 17 -10.32 3.30 22.25
N ASN A 18 -10.56 4.43 21.56
CA ASN A 18 -10.66 4.48 20.11
C ASN A 18 -9.33 4.16 19.42
N VAL A 19 -8.20 4.66 19.94
CA VAL A 19 -6.87 4.32 19.44
C VAL A 19 -6.59 2.83 19.65
N SER A 20 -6.91 2.29 20.84
CA SER A 20 -6.75 0.85 21.14
C SER A 20 -7.55 -0.05 20.19
N ARG A 21 -8.85 0.22 20.03
CA ARG A 21 -9.73 -0.51 19.10
C ARG A 21 -9.28 -0.39 17.64
N SER A 22 -8.88 0.82 17.23
CA SER A 22 -8.37 1.05 15.86
C SER A 22 -7.08 0.27 15.62
N THR A 23 -6.19 0.21 16.61
CA THR A 23 -4.92 -0.53 16.52
C THR A 23 -5.18 -2.02 16.35
N PHE A 24 -6.06 -2.59 17.18
CA PHE A 24 -6.44 -4.00 17.12
C PHE A 24 -7.09 -4.38 15.78
N THR A 25 -8.12 -3.64 15.37
CA THR A 25 -8.87 -3.93 14.15
C THR A 25 -8.05 -3.71 12.89
N ARG A 26 -7.10 -2.75 12.88
CA ARG A 26 -6.21 -2.50 11.74
C ARG A 26 -5.32 -3.71 11.43
N PHE A 27 -4.78 -4.35 12.45
CA PHE A 27 -3.97 -5.57 12.31
C PHE A 27 -4.77 -6.66 11.58
N GLY A 28 -5.97 -6.99 12.08
CA GLY A 28 -6.81 -8.02 11.47
C GLY A 28 -7.27 -7.67 10.04
N ARG A 29 -7.68 -6.42 9.80
CA ARG A 29 -8.17 -5.97 8.47
C ARG A 29 -7.09 -5.97 7.39
N LEU A 30 -5.82 -5.95 7.77
CA LEU A 30 -4.70 -6.02 6.83
C LEU A 30 -4.25 -7.47 6.61
N ILE A 31 -4.18 -8.26 7.69
CA ILE A 31 -3.64 -9.63 7.63
C ILE A 31 -4.58 -10.59 6.93
N LEU A 32 -5.86 -10.60 7.28
CA LEU A 32 -6.81 -11.57 6.74
C LEU A 32 -6.95 -11.51 5.20
N PRO A 33 -7.20 -10.35 4.56
CA PRO A 33 -7.33 -10.31 3.11
C PRO A 33 -5.99 -10.61 2.41
N THR A 34 -4.86 -10.17 2.95
CA THR A 34 -3.53 -10.46 2.39
C THR A 34 -3.23 -11.97 2.44
N ASN A 35 -3.53 -12.63 3.56
CA ASN A 35 -3.36 -14.06 3.70
C ASN A 35 -4.33 -14.86 2.81
N ALA A 36 -5.55 -14.37 2.59
CA ALA A 36 -6.50 -14.96 1.63
C ALA A 36 -5.99 -14.84 0.18
N ALA A 37 -5.40 -13.70 -0.18
CA ALA A 37 -4.77 -13.50 -1.49
C ALA A 37 -3.55 -14.43 -1.65
N ALA A 38 -2.70 -14.56 -0.63
CA ALA A 38 -1.58 -15.50 -0.64
C ALA A 38 -2.04 -16.96 -0.78
N ALA A 39 -3.13 -17.36 -0.12
CA ALA A 39 -3.73 -18.68 -0.29
C ALA A 39 -4.29 -18.91 -1.70
N THR A 40 -4.84 -17.86 -2.32
CA THR A 40 -5.30 -17.89 -3.71
C THR A 40 -4.11 -18.06 -4.67
N ALA A 41 -3.05 -17.28 -4.50
CA ALA A 41 -1.82 -17.41 -5.27
C ALA A 41 -1.17 -18.80 -5.10
N TRP A 42 -1.19 -19.33 -3.88
CA TRP A 42 -0.75 -20.69 -3.59
C TRP A 42 -1.58 -21.73 -4.34
N LEU A 43 -2.91 -21.63 -4.34
CA LEU A 43 -3.79 -22.57 -5.03
C LEU A 43 -3.49 -22.56 -6.54
N VAL A 44 -3.38 -21.37 -7.14
CA VAL A 44 -3.04 -21.23 -8.55
C VAL A 44 -1.65 -21.79 -8.85
N CYS A 45 -0.69 -21.61 -7.95
CA CYS A 45 0.64 -22.23 -8.05
C CYS A 45 0.56 -23.76 -8.06
N GLN A 46 -0.19 -24.38 -7.12
CA GLN A 46 -0.31 -25.84 -7.05
C GLN A 46 -1.02 -26.43 -8.27
N LEU A 47 -1.96 -25.70 -8.86
CA LEU A 47 -2.64 -26.10 -10.11
C LEU A 47 -1.76 -25.91 -11.36
N GLY A 48 -0.52 -25.42 -11.21
CA GLY A 48 0.41 -25.21 -12.32
C GLY A 48 0.17 -23.93 -13.12
N GLY A 49 -0.65 -22.99 -12.60
CA GLY A 49 -0.99 -21.75 -13.29
C GLY A 49 0.20 -20.83 -13.59
N PHE A 50 1.31 -20.99 -12.85
CA PHE A 50 2.56 -20.23 -13.04
C PHE A 50 3.60 -20.92 -13.93
N ASN A 51 3.30 -22.09 -14.51
CA ASN A 51 4.28 -22.84 -15.30
C ASN A 51 4.81 -22.07 -16.51
N LEU A 52 3.93 -21.36 -17.24
CA LEU A 52 4.36 -20.52 -18.35
C LEU A 52 5.20 -19.32 -17.88
N ALA A 53 4.81 -18.66 -16.80
CA ALA A 53 5.54 -17.52 -16.21
C ALA A 53 6.99 -17.85 -15.83
N ARG A 54 7.30 -19.12 -15.56
CA ARG A 54 8.65 -19.59 -15.23
C ARG A 54 9.61 -19.64 -16.43
N VAL A 55 9.09 -19.59 -17.66
CA VAL A 55 9.88 -19.79 -18.89
C VAL A 55 9.80 -18.60 -19.87
N VAL A 56 9.13 -17.52 -19.51
CA VAL A 56 9.03 -16.32 -20.36
C VAL A 56 10.33 -15.51 -20.39
N GLU A 57 10.47 -14.69 -21.42
CA GLU A 57 11.64 -13.83 -21.62
C GLU A 57 11.81 -12.79 -20.50
N SER A 58 10.69 -12.26 -19.97
CA SER A 58 10.66 -11.24 -18.90
C SER A 58 11.32 -11.75 -17.62
N ASP A 59 12.41 -11.09 -17.23
CA ASP A 59 13.18 -11.44 -16.04
C ASP A 59 12.36 -11.27 -14.75
N TRP A 60 11.53 -10.22 -14.68
CA TRP A 60 10.72 -9.95 -13.50
C TRP A 60 9.62 -11.00 -13.31
N ILE A 61 8.85 -11.33 -14.36
CA ILE A 61 7.78 -12.34 -14.26
C ILE A 61 8.37 -13.69 -13.83
N ARG A 62 9.54 -14.04 -14.37
CA ARG A 62 10.21 -15.29 -14.05
C ARG A 62 10.77 -15.31 -12.63
N SER A 63 11.33 -14.21 -12.13
CA SER A 63 11.91 -14.15 -10.79
C SER A 63 10.85 -14.30 -9.69
N VAL A 64 9.61 -13.88 -9.97
CA VAL A 64 8.48 -13.97 -9.02
C VAL A 64 7.62 -15.22 -9.21
N ALA A 65 7.89 -16.06 -10.20
CA ALA A 65 7.10 -17.27 -10.47
C ALA A 65 7.66 -18.49 -9.72
N ARG A 66 6.80 -19.17 -8.95
CA ARG A 66 7.18 -20.34 -8.16
C ARG A 66 6.67 -21.64 -8.77
N ALA A 67 7.41 -22.73 -8.56
CA ALA A 67 6.99 -24.08 -8.92
C ALA A 67 6.02 -24.67 -7.87
N PRO A 68 5.12 -25.58 -8.28
CA PRO A 68 4.30 -26.37 -7.34
C PRO A 68 5.17 -27.10 -6.31
N GLY A 69 4.61 -27.36 -5.13
CA GLY A 69 5.29 -28.14 -4.10
C GLY A 69 5.43 -29.61 -4.51
N PRO A 70 6.49 -30.32 -4.09
CA PRO A 70 6.73 -31.70 -4.50
C PRO A 70 5.69 -32.67 -3.93
N THR A 71 5.08 -32.34 -2.78
CA THR A 71 3.99 -33.10 -2.18
C THR A 71 2.91 -32.15 -1.64
N PRO A 72 1.63 -32.57 -1.60
CA PRO A 72 0.55 -31.74 -1.06
C PRO A 72 0.80 -31.29 0.38
N TRP A 73 1.35 -32.17 1.22
CA TRP A 73 1.66 -31.84 2.61
C TRP A 73 2.80 -30.82 2.73
N ALA A 74 3.85 -30.94 1.92
CA ALA A 74 4.91 -29.93 1.88
C ALA A 74 4.37 -28.58 1.40
N ALA A 75 3.45 -28.57 0.42
CA ALA A 75 2.81 -27.37 -0.07
C ALA A 75 1.95 -26.68 1.01
N ILE A 76 1.17 -27.43 1.80
CA ILE A 76 0.38 -26.88 2.91
C ILE A 76 1.27 -26.31 4.01
N LYS A 77 2.32 -27.04 4.41
CA LYS A 77 3.30 -26.54 5.40
C LYS A 77 3.97 -25.25 4.92
N ALA A 78 4.32 -25.17 3.63
CA ALA A 78 4.89 -23.97 3.03
C ALA A 78 3.89 -22.80 3.02
N LEU A 79 2.60 -23.06 2.78
CA LEU A 79 1.55 -22.03 2.90
C LEU A 79 1.44 -21.51 4.33
N LEU A 80 1.35 -22.40 5.32
CA LEU A 80 1.23 -22.00 6.73
C LEU A 80 2.46 -21.22 7.20
N HIS A 81 3.66 -21.66 6.82
CA HIS A 81 4.89 -20.93 7.08
C HIS A 81 4.88 -19.55 6.42
N ASN A 82 4.44 -19.46 5.16
CA ASN A 82 4.31 -18.18 4.47
C ASN A 82 3.31 -17.26 5.17
N MET A 83 2.14 -17.76 5.58
CA MET A 83 1.12 -16.94 6.27
C MET A 83 1.57 -16.38 7.62
N THR A 84 2.55 -17.02 8.28
CA THR A 84 3.09 -16.59 9.58
C THR A 84 4.38 -15.77 9.43
N MET A 85 5.41 -16.33 8.78
CA MET A 85 6.73 -15.71 8.71
C MET A 85 6.80 -14.50 7.79
N TYR A 86 5.91 -14.39 6.81
CA TYR A 86 5.81 -13.23 5.94
C TYR A 86 5.70 -11.90 6.74
N TRP A 87 5.03 -11.91 7.90
CA TRP A 87 4.90 -10.71 8.72
C TRP A 87 6.19 -10.29 9.44
N HIS A 88 7.19 -11.17 9.48
CA HIS A 88 8.50 -10.90 10.05
C HIS A 88 9.46 -10.27 9.03
N ASP A 89 9.59 -10.87 7.84
CA ASP A 89 10.60 -10.49 6.84
C ASP A 89 10.02 -9.79 5.60
N GLY A 90 8.72 -9.89 5.36
CA GLY A 90 8.05 -9.43 4.14
C GLY A 90 8.32 -10.29 2.91
N SER A 91 8.97 -11.45 3.06
CA SER A 91 9.36 -12.32 1.95
C SER A 91 8.20 -13.27 1.60
N GLY A 92 7.34 -12.81 0.69
CA GLY A 92 6.24 -13.62 0.18
C GLY A 92 6.75 -14.69 -0.78
N THR A 93 6.60 -15.98 -0.43
CA THR A 93 7.04 -17.11 -1.27
C THR A 93 6.18 -17.27 -2.53
N TYR A 94 4.87 -17.06 -2.39
CA TYR A 94 3.88 -17.25 -3.47
C TYR A 94 3.43 -15.94 -4.11
N ASP A 95 3.60 -14.83 -3.39
CA ASP A 95 3.38 -13.49 -3.89
C ASP A 95 4.39 -12.52 -3.25
N PRO A 96 5.58 -12.37 -3.84
CA PRO A 96 6.60 -11.49 -3.32
C PRO A 96 6.22 -10.01 -3.49
N THR A 97 5.22 -9.69 -4.32
CA THR A 97 4.83 -8.29 -4.54
C THR A 97 4.10 -7.68 -3.36
N HIS A 98 3.55 -8.52 -2.48
CA HIS A 98 2.90 -8.08 -1.24
C HIS A 98 3.88 -7.47 -0.23
N TRP A 99 5.21 -7.52 -0.42
CA TRP A 99 6.21 -7.06 0.55
C TRP A 99 5.89 -5.71 1.23
N ALA A 100 5.26 -4.75 0.54
CA ALA A 100 4.90 -3.45 1.07
C ALA A 100 3.88 -3.49 2.23
N VAL A 101 3.03 -4.53 2.31
CA VAL A 101 1.97 -4.63 3.33
C VAL A 101 2.55 -4.70 4.74
N VAL A 102 3.69 -5.37 4.93
CA VAL A 102 4.39 -5.42 6.23
C VAL A 102 4.84 -4.02 6.65
N TYR A 103 5.31 -3.20 5.70
CA TYR A 103 5.69 -1.81 5.96
C TYR A 103 4.47 -0.94 6.26
N PHE A 104 3.32 -1.16 5.62
CA PHE A 104 2.07 -0.49 5.99
C PHE A 104 1.64 -0.83 7.42
N LEU A 105 1.78 -2.09 7.83
CA LEU A 105 1.48 -2.50 9.19
C LEU A 105 2.41 -1.79 10.19
N ARG A 106 3.73 -1.93 10.00
CA ARG A 106 4.75 -1.29 10.85
C ARG A 106 4.57 0.24 10.91
N GLY A 107 4.29 0.86 9.77
CA GLY A 107 4.02 2.29 9.68
C GLY A 107 2.77 2.72 10.45
N SER A 108 1.68 1.96 10.35
CA SER A 108 0.46 2.25 11.12
C SER A 108 0.67 2.15 12.63
N MET A 109 1.46 1.18 13.09
CA MET A 109 1.81 1.04 14.51
C MET A 109 2.63 2.23 15.01
N ARG A 110 3.56 2.74 14.19
CA ARG A 110 4.29 3.97 14.52
C ARG A 110 3.36 5.18 14.65
N ILE A 111 2.37 5.33 13.76
CA ILE A 111 1.35 6.40 13.88
C ILE A 111 0.63 6.29 15.22
N TYR A 112 0.11 5.10 15.56
CA TYR A 112 -0.62 4.91 16.81
C TYR A 112 0.25 5.18 18.04
N LEU A 113 1.51 4.71 18.02
CA LEU A 113 2.44 4.95 19.11
C LEU A 113 2.78 6.44 19.25
N THR A 114 3.06 7.14 18.15
CA THR A 114 3.34 8.59 18.17
C THR A 114 2.12 9.38 18.64
N LEU A 115 0.92 9.03 18.20
CA LEU A 115 -0.32 9.68 18.67
C LEU A 115 -0.57 9.43 20.15
N LEU A 116 -0.34 8.21 20.62
CA LEU A 116 -0.45 7.86 22.04
C LEU A 116 0.57 8.65 22.89
N ALA A 117 1.84 8.65 22.49
CA ALA A 117 2.91 9.35 23.19
C ALA A 117 2.71 10.88 23.22
N THR A 118 2.10 11.44 22.17
CA THR A 118 1.84 12.89 22.05
C THR A 118 0.41 13.29 22.43
N SER A 119 -0.36 12.39 23.04
CA SER A 119 -1.77 12.62 23.36
C SER A 119 -1.98 13.77 24.37
N LEU A 120 -1.05 13.94 25.31
CA LEU A 120 -1.08 14.98 26.36
C LEU A 120 -0.29 16.24 25.97
N VAL A 121 0.38 16.22 24.81
CA VAL A 121 1.28 17.28 24.37
C VAL A 121 0.50 18.31 23.55
N LYS A 122 0.75 19.61 23.77
CA LYS A 122 0.15 20.68 22.97
C LYS A 122 0.53 20.52 21.48
N THR A 123 -0.38 20.89 20.57
CA THR A 123 -0.22 20.71 19.12
C THR A 123 1.10 21.26 18.55
N ARG A 124 1.56 22.43 19.02
CA ARG A 124 2.85 23.02 18.59
C ARG A 124 4.05 22.09 18.88
N TRP A 125 4.07 21.50 20.07
CA TRP A 125 5.10 20.57 20.48
C TRP A 125 4.94 19.20 19.81
N ARG A 126 3.71 18.74 19.54
CA ARG A 126 3.46 17.54 18.72
C ARG A 126 4.06 17.69 17.32
N ILE A 127 3.85 18.83 16.66
CA ILE A 127 4.44 19.13 15.34
C ILE A 127 5.97 19.08 15.42
N LEU A 128 6.57 19.72 16.43
CA LEU A 128 8.02 19.68 16.63
C LEU A 128 8.54 18.24 16.79
N ILE A 129 7.87 17.43 17.61
CA ILE A 129 8.21 16.01 17.81
C ILE A 129 8.15 15.25 16.48
N ILE A 130 7.09 15.44 15.67
CA ILE A 130 6.96 14.78 14.38
C ILE A 130 8.06 15.22 13.41
N ILE A 131 8.44 16.51 13.39
CA ILE A 131 9.56 17.01 12.58
C ILE A 131 10.87 16.35 13.03
N LEU A 132 11.14 16.28 14.33
CA LEU A 132 12.33 15.63 14.86
C LEU A 132 12.37 14.14 14.50
N LEU A 133 11.25 13.44 14.60
CA LEU A 133 11.14 12.03 14.20
C LEU A 133 11.31 11.83 12.69
N HIS A 134 10.77 12.74 11.86
CA HIS A 134 11.01 12.73 10.42
C HIS A 134 12.49 12.91 10.10
N SER A 135 13.15 13.92 10.69
CA SER A 135 14.58 14.16 10.51
C SER A 135 15.43 12.99 11.01
N PHE A 136 15.04 12.37 12.12
CA PHE A 136 15.69 11.16 12.61
C PHE A 136 15.58 10.01 11.60
N CYS A 137 14.40 9.76 11.03
CA CYS A 137 14.20 8.75 9.99
C CYS A 137 14.97 9.07 8.70
N TRP A 138 15.09 10.35 8.35
CA TRP A 138 15.89 10.80 7.21
C TRP A 138 17.35 10.39 7.36
N TRP A 139 17.94 10.64 8.54
CA TRP A 139 19.35 10.35 8.81
C TRP A 139 19.66 8.89 9.13
N THR A 140 18.69 8.12 9.59
CA THR A 140 18.85 6.69 9.91
C THR A 140 18.53 5.75 8.74
N ASN A 141 18.34 6.29 7.53
CA ASN A 141 17.97 5.53 6.33
C ASN A 141 16.62 4.80 6.40
N ASP A 142 15.67 5.30 7.19
CA ASP A 142 14.32 4.76 7.21
C ASP A 142 13.46 5.37 6.09
N TYR A 143 13.92 5.15 4.86
CA TYR A 143 13.38 5.76 3.64
C TYR A 143 12.09 5.09 3.14
N ILE A 144 11.81 3.86 3.57
CA ILE A 144 10.60 3.12 3.15
C ILE A 144 9.40 3.56 3.99
N THR A 145 9.53 3.54 5.31
CA THR A 145 8.38 3.72 6.22
C THR A 145 8.45 5.05 6.94
N GLY A 146 9.54 5.32 7.66
CA GLY A 146 9.65 6.42 8.61
C GLY A 146 9.36 7.78 8.00
N ILE A 147 10.13 8.16 6.97
CA ILE A 147 9.98 9.48 6.34
C ILE A 147 8.57 9.70 5.76
N ASN A 148 7.97 8.67 5.16
CA ASN A 148 6.63 8.74 4.54
C ASN A 148 5.53 8.88 5.58
N ILE A 149 5.61 8.10 6.66
CA ILE A 149 4.62 8.12 7.74
C ILE A 149 4.62 9.49 8.44
N TYR A 150 5.79 10.01 8.80
CA TYR A 150 5.86 11.30 9.49
C TYR A 150 5.50 12.49 8.59
N SER A 151 5.83 12.45 7.29
CA SER A 151 5.30 13.43 6.33
C SER A 151 3.77 13.39 6.27
N GLY A 152 3.18 12.20 6.23
CA GLY A 152 1.72 12.02 6.27
C GLY A 152 1.08 12.52 7.57
N MET A 153 1.74 12.31 8.72
CA MET A 153 1.27 12.83 10.01
C MET A 153 1.31 14.37 10.06
N LEU A 154 2.37 15.00 9.53
CA LEU A 154 2.44 16.46 9.40
C LEU A 154 1.32 16.98 8.52
N PHE A 155 1.07 16.32 7.40
CA PHE A 155 -0.01 16.66 6.49
C PHE A 155 -1.40 16.49 7.16
N ALA A 156 -1.60 15.43 7.93
CA ALA A 156 -2.84 15.24 8.70
C ALA A 156 -3.05 16.32 9.75
N GLN A 157 -1.99 16.79 10.40
CA GLN A 157 -2.05 17.93 11.32
C GLN A 157 -2.35 19.24 10.58
N LEU A 158 -1.78 19.44 9.39
CA LEU A 158 -2.09 20.59 8.53
C LEU A 158 -3.58 20.60 8.12
N GLN A 159 -4.11 19.46 7.71
CA GLN A 159 -5.53 19.27 7.41
C GLN A 159 -6.42 19.53 8.64
N ALA A 160 -5.99 19.11 9.84
CA ALA A 160 -6.74 19.35 11.07
C ALA A 160 -6.79 20.85 11.44
N THR A 161 -5.69 21.58 11.21
CA THR A 161 -5.55 23.01 11.55
C THR A 161 -6.25 23.91 10.53
N PHE A 162 -6.03 23.70 9.23
CA PHE A 162 -6.49 24.63 8.19
C PHE A 162 -7.73 24.13 7.43
N GLY A 163 -7.89 22.82 7.27
CA GLY A 163 -9.01 22.20 6.56
C GLY A 163 -9.36 22.89 5.24
N ASN A 164 -10.60 23.37 5.12
CA ASN A 164 -11.09 24.03 3.91
C ASN A 164 -10.50 25.43 3.66
N ARG A 165 -9.93 26.07 4.70
CA ARG A 165 -9.27 27.39 4.58
C ARG A 165 -7.90 27.31 3.90
N ALA A 166 -7.37 26.11 3.66
CA ALA A 166 -6.08 25.94 2.99
C ALA A 166 -6.01 26.57 1.60
N THR A 167 -7.13 26.60 0.86
CA THR A 167 -7.17 27.19 -0.48
C THR A 167 -7.04 28.71 -0.47
N SER A 168 -7.42 29.38 0.62
CA SER A 168 -7.23 30.82 0.74
C SER A 168 -5.84 31.22 1.21
N LEU A 169 -4.97 30.27 1.56
CA LEU A 169 -3.60 30.55 2.03
C LEU A 169 -2.65 30.91 0.89
N LEU A 170 -2.91 30.43 -0.33
CA LEU A 170 -2.01 30.61 -1.47
C LEU A 170 -2.73 31.27 -2.67
N PRO A 171 -2.10 32.24 -3.34
CA PRO A 171 -2.55 32.76 -4.63
C PRO A 171 -2.79 31.65 -5.65
N ARG A 172 -3.79 31.84 -6.53
CA ARG A 172 -4.30 30.82 -7.47
C ARG A 172 -3.26 30.08 -8.33
N PRO A 173 -2.19 30.69 -8.88
CA PRO A 173 -1.24 29.94 -9.71
C PRO A 173 -0.31 29.04 -8.87
N ILE A 174 -0.10 29.36 -7.59
CA ILE A 174 0.90 28.69 -6.76
C ILE A 174 0.58 27.20 -6.54
N PRO A 175 -0.66 26.79 -6.18
CA PRO A 175 -0.98 25.37 -6.03
C PRO A 175 -0.74 24.57 -7.32
N ALA A 176 -1.01 25.14 -8.49
CA ALA A 176 -0.76 24.47 -9.78
C ALA A 176 0.75 24.28 -10.01
N LEU A 177 1.56 25.30 -9.73
CA LEU A 177 3.02 25.21 -9.80
C LEU A 177 3.58 24.17 -8.82
N ILE A 178 3.07 24.12 -7.57
CA ILE A 178 3.47 23.12 -6.58
C ILE A 178 3.14 21.70 -7.07
N ILE A 179 1.96 21.50 -7.68
CA ILE A 179 1.59 20.21 -8.27
C ILE A 179 2.57 19.83 -9.40
N LEU A 180 2.87 20.76 -10.32
CA LEU A 180 3.81 20.51 -11.41
C LEU A 180 5.21 20.17 -10.91
N VAL A 181 5.71 20.89 -9.89
CA VAL A 181 6.99 20.59 -9.25
C VAL A 181 6.94 19.22 -8.56
N GLY A 182 5.87 18.89 -7.85
CA GLY A 182 5.70 17.58 -7.24
C GLY A 182 5.71 16.43 -8.26
N VAL A 183 5.03 16.61 -9.39
CA VAL A 183 5.03 15.63 -10.50
C VAL A 183 6.41 15.53 -11.15
N LEU A 184 7.11 16.65 -11.35
CA LEU A 184 8.48 16.65 -11.87
C LEU A 184 9.43 15.87 -10.95
N ILE A 185 9.34 16.10 -9.63
CA ILE A 185 10.14 15.36 -8.65
C ILE A 185 9.81 13.86 -8.67
N LEU A 186 8.52 13.51 -8.76
CA LEU A 186 8.08 12.11 -8.84
C LEU A 186 8.47 11.41 -10.15
N SER A 187 8.79 12.18 -11.19
CA SER A 187 9.28 11.64 -12.46
C SER A 187 10.74 11.19 -12.39
N TYR A 188 11.41 11.35 -11.23
CA TYR A 188 12.79 10.92 -11.03
C TYR A 188 12.97 9.43 -11.38
N PRO A 189 13.90 9.09 -12.30
CA PRO A 189 14.01 7.74 -12.84
C PRO A 189 14.57 6.77 -11.80
N GLN A 190 14.07 5.53 -11.82
CA GLN A 190 14.57 4.48 -10.93
C GLN A 190 15.98 4.03 -11.32
N ASN A 191 16.25 3.89 -12.62
CA ASN A 191 17.51 3.42 -13.18
C ASN A 191 18.14 4.51 -14.06
N ASN A 192 19.45 4.44 -14.27
CA ASN A 192 20.16 5.28 -15.24
C ASN A 192 19.92 6.79 -15.04
N GLN A 193 20.00 7.23 -13.79
CA GLN A 193 19.66 8.59 -13.37
C GLN A 193 20.58 9.64 -13.99
N GLU A 194 21.75 9.23 -14.45
CA GLU A 194 22.75 10.05 -15.13
C GLU A 194 22.46 10.33 -16.61
N TRP A 195 21.50 9.63 -17.23
CA TRP A 195 21.25 9.78 -18.67
C TRP A 195 20.76 11.18 -19.07
N MET A 196 20.06 11.88 -18.18
CA MET A 196 19.55 13.22 -18.43
C MET A 196 20.12 14.24 -17.44
N PRO A 197 20.45 15.48 -17.87
CA PRO A 197 21.04 16.49 -16.98
C PRO A 197 20.16 16.84 -15.77
N TRP A 198 18.84 16.90 -15.94
CA TRP A 198 17.91 17.23 -14.85
C TRP A 198 17.87 16.13 -13.78
N SER A 199 17.85 14.86 -14.19
CA SER A 199 17.84 13.72 -13.26
C SER A 199 19.21 13.54 -12.62
N HIS A 200 20.29 13.85 -13.34
CA HIS A 200 21.63 13.87 -12.78
C HIS A 200 21.77 14.97 -11.70
N LEU A 201 21.25 16.17 -11.95
CA LEU A 201 21.21 17.25 -10.95
C LEU A 201 20.40 16.84 -9.72
N MET A 202 19.25 16.18 -9.91
CA MET A 202 18.47 15.64 -8.80
C MET A 202 19.24 14.57 -8.02
N LYS A 203 20.00 13.71 -8.69
CA LYS A 203 20.85 12.70 -8.03
C LYS A 203 21.91 13.37 -7.15
N THR A 204 22.66 14.32 -7.71
CA THR A 204 23.77 14.99 -7.00
C THR A 204 23.27 15.85 -5.84
N THR A 205 22.16 16.56 -6.02
CA THR A 205 21.55 17.37 -4.95
C THR A 205 21.04 16.52 -3.80
N MET A 206 20.33 15.41 -4.07
CA MET A 206 19.86 14.53 -3.00
C MET A 206 21.02 13.81 -2.31
N ALA A 207 22.04 13.38 -3.05
CA ALA A 207 23.24 12.77 -2.48
C ALA A 207 23.94 13.69 -1.45
N ALA A 208 23.87 15.02 -1.62
CA ALA A 208 24.43 15.98 -0.67
C ALA A 208 23.61 16.13 0.63
N VAL A 209 22.32 15.79 0.60
CA VAL A 209 21.39 15.96 1.73
C VAL A 209 21.01 14.63 2.38
N THR A 210 21.39 13.50 1.78
CA THR A 210 21.22 12.16 2.36
C THR A 210 22.51 11.66 2.99
N PRO A 211 22.45 10.78 4.01
CA PRO A 211 23.66 10.19 4.57
C PRO A 211 24.37 9.32 3.50
N PRO A 212 25.70 9.13 3.57
CA PRO A 212 26.45 8.36 2.57
C PRO A 212 25.97 6.91 2.38
N SER A 213 25.35 6.33 3.41
CA SER A 213 24.76 4.98 3.37
C SER A 213 23.47 4.89 2.53
N ALA A 214 22.86 6.01 2.15
CA ALA A 214 21.63 6.08 1.35
C ALA A 214 21.85 6.24 -0.17
N VAL A 215 23.10 6.28 -0.66
CA VAL A 215 23.42 6.59 -2.07
C VAL A 215 22.67 5.68 -3.07
N ASN A 216 22.52 4.39 -2.75
CA ASN A 216 21.81 3.43 -3.61
C ASN A 216 20.28 3.54 -3.53
N PHE A 217 19.75 4.32 -2.59
CA PHE A 217 18.31 4.43 -2.31
C PHE A 217 17.80 5.87 -2.42
N ILE A 218 18.56 6.75 -3.08
CA ILE A 218 18.21 8.17 -3.32
C ILE A 218 16.82 8.33 -3.95
N ASN A 219 16.41 7.42 -4.83
CA ASN A 219 15.08 7.44 -5.44
C ASN A 219 13.95 7.41 -4.39
N ARG A 220 14.15 6.76 -3.25
CA ARG A 220 13.16 6.64 -2.17
C ARG A 220 12.93 7.96 -1.45
N TYR A 221 13.99 8.73 -1.26
CA TYR A 221 13.92 10.08 -0.70
C TYR A 221 13.20 11.04 -1.65
N TRP A 222 13.51 10.96 -2.95
CA TRP A 222 12.79 11.76 -3.95
C TRP A 222 11.29 11.44 -4.01
N VAL A 223 10.91 10.16 -3.89
CA VAL A 223 9.49 9.78 -3.80
C VAL A 223 8.83 10.42 -2.58
N ASN A 224 9.47 10.40 -1.40
CA ASN A 224 8.92 11.04 -0.22
C ASN A 224 8.72 12.56 -0.41
N VAL A 225 9.75 13.26 -0.90
CA VAL A 225 9.70 14.71 -1.14
C VAL A 225 8.64 15.02 -2.19
N GLY A 226 8.65 14.31 -3.32
CA GLY A 226 7.73 14.50 -4.43
C GLY A 226 6.27 14.27 -4.03
N VAL A 227 5.97 13.18 -3.32
CA VAL A 227 4.61 12.91 -2.80
C VAL A 227 4.18 13.97 -1.79
N THR A 228 5.08 14.39 -0.89
CA THR A 228 4.75 15.41 0.13
C THR A 228 4.43 16.76 -0.53
N VAL A 229 5.25 17.18 -1.51
CA VAL A 229 5.04 18.42 -2.28
C VAL A 229 3.76 18.32 -3.12
N LEU A 230 3.54 17.21 -3.82
CA LEU A 230 2.34 16.98 -4.61
C LEU A 230 1.07 17.02 -3.74
N ALA A 231 1.07 16.32 -2.60
CA ALA A 231 -0.05 16.30 -1.66
C ALA A 231 -0.36 17.71 -1.12
N LEU A 232 0.67 18.51 -0.82
CA LEU A 232 0.51 19.91 -0.41
C LEU A 232 -0.13 20.77 -1.52
N GLY A 233 0.30 20.59 -2.77
CA GLY A 233 -0.28 21.26 -3.93
C GLY A 233 -1.75 20.88 -4.15
N ILE A 234 -2.08 19.59 -4.04
CA ILE A 234 -3.47 19.10 -4.13
C ILE A 234 -4.31 19.67 -2.98
N PHE A 235 -3.81 19.63 -1.75
CA PHE A 235 -4.52 20.13 -0.57
C PHE A 235 -4.92 21.61 -0.69
N THR A 236 -4.01 22.42 -1.21
CA THR A 236 -4.23 23.86 -1.39
C THR A 236 -5.09 24.16 -2.63
N SER A 237 -5.09 23.31 -3.66
CA SER A 237 -5.88 23.49 -4.89
C SER A 237 -7.33 22.96 -4.79
N ARG A 238 -8.32 23.85 -4.88
CA ARG A 238 -9.74 23.44 -4.93
C ARG A 238 -10.08 22.62 -6.19
N ASN A 239 -9.50 22.99 -7.34
CA ASN A 239 -9.77 22.31 -8.61
C ASN A 239 -9.20 20.89 -8.61
N ALA A 240 -7.97 20.70 -8.11
CA ALA A 240 -7.35 19.38 -8.01
C ALA A 240 -8.17 18.45 -7.11
N ARG A 241 -8.59 18.92 -5.93
CA ARG A 241 -9.47 18.14 -5.05
C ARG A 241 -10.80 17.78 -5.71
N ARG A 242 -11.40 18.69 -6.48
CA ARG A 242 -12.66 18.41 -7.20
C ARG A 242 -12.50 17.30 -8.23
N ILE A 243 -11.41 17.33 -9.01
CA ILE A 243 -11.12 16.30 -10.02
C ILE A 243 -10.86 14.96 -9.35
N LEU A 244 -10.01 14.92 -8.32
CA LEU A 244 -9.68 13.67 -7.62
C LEU A 244 -10.84 13.12 -6.79
N SER A 245 -11.87 13.94 -6.51
CA SER A 245 -13.10 13.51 -5.85
C SER A 245 -14.19 13.07 -6.83
N LEU A 246 -13.90 12.96 -8.14
CA LEU A 246 -14.87 12.44 -9.10
C LEU A 246 -15.20 10.96 -8.80
N PRO A 247 -16.40 10.49 -9.17
CA PRO A 247 -16.84 9.11 -8.87
C PRO A 247 -15.86 8.04 -9.36
N LEU A 248 -15.24 8.25 -10.53
CA LEU A 248 -14.26 7.33 -11.08
C LEU A 248 -13.03 7.20 -10.17
N PHE A 249 -12.39 8.31 -9.79
CA PHE A 249 -11.20 8.26 -8.93
C PHE A 249 -11.54 7.74 -7.52
N ASN A 250 -12.72 8.05 -6.99
CA ASN A 250 -13.20 7.45 -5.74
C ASN A 250 -13.41 5.93 -5.86
N PHE A 251 -13.92 5.46 -7.00
CA PHE A 251 -14.05 4.03 -7.27
C PHE A 251 -12.68 3.35 -7.36
N LEU A 252 -11.75 3.91 -8.16
CA LEU A 252 -10.39 3.39 -8.30
C LEU A 252 -9.67 3.32 -6.94
N GLY A 253 -9.81 4.36 -6.12
CA GLY A 253 -9.25 4.38 -4.76
C GLY A 253 -9.85 3.29 -3.86
N ARG A 254 -11.17 3.08 -3.91
CA ARG A 254 -11.88 2.08 -3.08
C ARG A 254 -11.41 0.65 -3.33
N VAL A 255 -11.13 0.30 -4.59
CA VAL A 255 -10.70 -1.06 -4.97
C VAL A 255 -9.17 -1.20 -5.05
N SER A 256 -8.41 -0.14 -4.81
CA SER A 256 -6.96 -0.09 -5.03
C SER A 256 -6.19 -1.16 -4.24
N PHE A 257 -6.56 -1.42 -2.99
CA PHE A 257 -5.94 -2.47 -2.19
C PHE A 257 -6.19 -3.87 -2.75
N ALA A 258 -7.41 -4.17 -3.20
CA ALA A 258 -7.72 -5.45 -3.83
C ALA A 258 -6.99 -5.62 -5.17
N VAL A 259 -6.89 -4.54 -5.96
CA VAL A 259 -6.05 -4.51 -7.17
C VAL A 259 -4.60 -4.84 -6.82
N TYR A 260 -4.05 -4.22 -5.78
CA TYR A 260 -2.69 -4.49 -5.31
C TYR A 260 -2.51 -5.95 -4.83
N LEU A 261 -3.50 -6.57 -4.20
CA LEU A 261 -3.39 -7.97 -3.80
C LEU A 261 -3.44 -8.94 -4.99
N LEU A 262 -4.23 -8.63 -6.01
CA LEU A 262 -4.52 -9.57 -7.10
C LEU A 262 -3.65 -9.39 -8.35
N HIS A 263 -3.05 -8.21 -8.55
CA HIS A 263 -2.36 -7.87 -9.80
C HIS A 263 -1.26 -8.89 -10.15
N ASP A 264 -0.40 -9.25 -9.20
CA ASP A 264 0.74 -10.12 -9.47
C ASP A 264 0.33 -11.54 -9.85
N THR A 265 -0.64 -12.11 -9.13
CA THR A 265 -1.22 -13.42 -9.47
C THR A 265 -1.82 -13.41 -10.89
N LEU A 266 -2.54 -12.36 -11.27
CA LEU A 266 -3.12 -12.21 -12.61
C LEU A 266 -2.07 -11.92 -13.69
N ILE A 267 -0.98 -11.22 -13.37
CA ILE A 267 0.13 -10.98 -14.30
C ILE A 267 0.80 -12.32 -14.62
N ARG A 268 1.11 -13.13 -13.61
CA ARG A 268 1.77 -14.43 -13.77
C ARG A 268 0.88 -15.51 -14.41
N THR A 269 -0.42 -15.27 -14.49
CA THR A 269 -1.39 -16.21 -15.09
C THR A 269 -1.98 -15.62 -16.36
N LEU A 270 -3.09 -14.89 -16.23
CA LEU A 270 -3.87 -14.35 -17.34
C LEU A 270 -3.02 -13.53 -18.32
N MET A 271 -2.30 -12.51 -17.84
CA MET A 271 -1.52 -11.64 -18.72
C MET A 271 -0.41 -12.43 -19.43
N THR A 272 0.29 -13.28 -18.68
CA THR A 272 1.36 -14.12 -19.21
C THR A 272 0.83 -15.03 -20.32
N TRP A 273 -0.32 -15.69 -20.11
CA TRP A 273 -0.94 -16.54 -21.13
C TRP A 273 -1.38 -15.76 -22.36
N MET A 274 -1.91 -14.55 -22.20
CA MET A 274 -2.34 -13.72 -23.33
C MET A 274 -1.16 -13.23 -24.18
N ILE A 275 -0.04 -12.86 -23.56
CA ILE A 275 1.13 -12.28 -24.25
C ILE A 275 2.05 -13.37 -24.81
N TYR A 276 2.28 -14.44 -24.04
CA TYR A 276 3.29 -15.46 -24.34
C TYR A 276 2.69 -16.79 -24.78
N GLY A 277 1.43 -17.07 -24.48
CA GLY A 277 0.74 -18.32 -24.81
C GLY A 277 0.82 -18.71 -26.29
N PRO A 278 0.60 -17.78 -27.25
CA PRO A 278 0.70 -18.11 -28.68
C PRO A 278 2.06 -18.67 -29.10
N ASN A 279 3.15 -18.23 -28.46
CA ASN A 279 4.52 -18.65 -28.76
C ASN A 279 5.02 -19.77 -27.83
N ALA A 280 4.21 -20.22 -26.88
CA ALA A 280 4.61 -21.23 -25.90
C ALA A 280 4.88 -22.58 -26.57
N GLY A 281 4.08 -22.95 -27.58
CA GLY A 281 4.24 -24.22 -28.31
C GLY A 281 5.36 -24.21 -29.36
N SER A 282 5.78 -23.03 -29.83
CA SER A 282 6.82 -22.89 -30.86
C SER A 282 8.23 -22.72 -30.29
N THR A 283 8.35 -22.59 -28.97
CA THR A 283 9.64 -22.38 -28.30
C THR A 283 10.24 -23.72 -27.89
N ASP A 284 11.43 -24.05 -28.40
CA ASP A 284 12.16 -25.25 -27.99
C ASP A 284 12.74 -25.09 -26.58
N LEU A 285 12.01 -25.58 -25.58
CA LEU A 285 12.41 -25.57 -24.17
C LEU A 285 13.30 -26.76 -23.78
N THR A 286 13.68 -27.63 -24.73
CA THR A 286 14.45 -28.87 -24.42
C THR A 286 15.93 -28.61 -24.14
N LYS A 287 16.46 -27.47 -24.60
CA LYS A 287 17.84 -27.06 -24.31
C LYS A 287 17.93 -26.48 -22.91
N LEU A 288 18.38 -27.29 -21.96
CA LEU A 288 18.59 -26.92 -20.57
C LEU A 288 20.02 -26.43 -20.34
N ASN A 289 20.19 -25.44 -19.45
CA ASN A 289 21.49 -25.05 -18.91
C ASN A 289 21.95 -26.01 -17.80
N ASP A 290 23.16 -25.81 -17.29
CA ASP A 290 23.75 -26.62 -16.20
C ASP A 290 22.91 -26.63 -14.90
N LYS A 291 21.95 -25.71 -14.78
CA LYS A 291 21.00 -25.59 -13.65
C LYS A 291 19.63 -26.22 -13.94
N GLY A 292 19.47 -26.93 -15.07
CA GLY A 292 18.22 -27.56 -15.46
C GLY A 292 17.12 -26.58 -15.86
N GLN A 293 17.46 -25.35 -16.26
CA GLN A 293 16.53 -24.33 -16.74
C GLN A 293 16.63 -24.17 -18.25
N PRO A 294 15.52 -23.96 -18.97
CA PRO A 294 15.56 -23.79 -20.41
C PRO A 294 16.37 -22.53 -20.80
N ILE A 295 17.31 -22.70 -21.73
CA ILE A 295 18.14 -21.63 -22.28
C ILE A 295 17.27 -20.72 -23.15
N ASN A 296 16.40 -21.33 -23.95
CA ASN A 296 15.42 -20.61 -24.76
C ASN A 296 14.25 -20.17 -23.90
N ARG A 297 13.81 -18.93 -24.12
CA ARG A 297 12.70 -18.32 -23.38
C ARG A 297 11.54 -18.05 -24.32
N VAL A 298 10.32 -18.16 -23.81
CA VAL A 298 9.12 -17.85 -24.58
C VAL A 298 9.08 -16.34 -24.82
N ARG A 299 9.12 -15.95 -26.09
CA ARG A 299 9.08 -14.56 -26.55
C ARG A 299 7.64 -14.06 -26.61
N ALA A 300 7.42 -12.78 -26.38
CA ALA A 300 6.09 -12.18 -26.52
C ALA A 300 5.57 -12.30 -27.96
N ALA A 301 4.26 -12.45 -28.12
CA ALA A 301 3.57 -12.58 -29.42
C ALA A 301 3.57 -11.28 -30.27
N GLY A 302 4.27 -10.24 -29.83
CA GLY A 302 4.45 -8.96 -30.54
C GLY A 302 3.57 -7.82 -30.02
N PRO A 303 3.73 -6.59 -30.57
CA PRO A 303 3.07 -5.37 -30.05
C PRO A 303 1.53 -5.43 -30.05
N MET A 304 0.93 -6.12 -31.02
CA MET A 304 -0.53 -6.26 -31.10
C MET A 304 -1.09 -7.09 -29.94
N ALA A 305 -0.35 -8.11 -29.48
CA ALA A 305 -0.75 -8.86 -28.29
C ALA A 305 -0.78 -7.97 -27.06
N PHE A 306 0.16 -7.03 -26.90
CA PHE A 306 0.12 -6.04 -25.81
C PHE A 306 -1.07 -5.09 -25.93
N LEU A 307 -1.38 -4.61 -27.14
CA LEU A 307 -2.49 -3.67 -27.38
C LEU A 307 -3.84 -4.24 -26.92
N PHE A 308 -4.08 -5.53 -27.13
CA PHE A 308 -5.31 -6.20 -26.69
C PHE A 308 -5.22 -6.78 -25.27
N ALA A 309 -4.07 -7.34 -24.89
CA ALA A 309 -3.91 -7.98 -23.59
C ALA A 309 -3.99 -6.98 -22.43
N VAL A 310 -3.40 -5.80 -22.57
CA VAL A 310 -3.35 -4.81 -21.49
C VAL A 310 -4.75 -4.30 -21.11
N PRO A 311 -5.62 -3.85 -22.04
CA PRO A 311 -6.97 -3.42 -21.70
C PRO A 311 -7.82 -4.54 -21.11
N VAL A 312 -7.76 -5.75 -21.67
CA VAL A 312 -8.51 -6.90 -21.17
C VAL A 312 -8.03 -7.29 -19.77
N PHE A 313 -6.72 -7.30 -19.53
CA PHE A 313 -6.14 -7.54 -18.21
C PHE A 313 -6.64 -6.53 -17.18
N TYR A 314 -6.59 -5.23 -17.49
CA TYR A 314 -7.09 -4.22 -16.55
C TYR A 314 -8.61 -4.35 -16.33
N GLY A 315 -9.38 -4.64 -17.39
CA GLY A 315 -10.81 -4.91 -17.26
C GLY A 315 -11.11 -6.06 -16.30
N VAL A 316 -10.42 -7.19 -16.46
CA VAL A 316 -10.56 -8.37 -15.59
C VAL A 316 -10.04 -8.09 -14.18
N LEU A 317 -8.89 -7.44 -14.04
CA LEU A 317 -8.28 -7.08 -12.75
C LEU A 317 -9.21 -6.19 -11.92
N TYR A 318 -9.78 -5.14 -12.52
CA TYR A 318 -10.71 -4.25 -11.80
C TYR A 318 -12.07 -4.92 -11.53
N ALA A 319 -12.55 -5.79 -12.41
CA ALA A 319 -13.76 -6.57 -12.15
C ALA A 319 -13.56 -7.54 -10.98
N LEU A 320 -12.46 -8.29 -10.96
CA LEU A 320 -12.12 -9.20 -9.87
C LEU A 320 -11.82 -8.46 -8.57
N ALA A 321 -11.12 -7.32 -8.63
CA ALA A 321 -10.89 -6.48 -7.46
C ALA A 321 -12.20 -5.93 -6.88
N HIS A 322 -13.16 -5.54 -7.73
CA HIS A 322 -14.48 -5.10 -7.28
C HIS A 322 -15.23 -6.24 -6.56
N LEU A 323 -15.22 -7.45 -7.12
CA LEU A 323 -15.82 -8.63 -6.50
C LEU A 323 -15.12 -9.00 -5.19
N TRP A 324 -13.79 -8.93 -5.17
CA TRP A 324 -12.97 -9.17 -3.98
C TRP A 324 -13.33 -8.21 -2.86
N THR A 325 -13.41 -6.91 -3.15
CA THR A 325 -13.79 -5.90 -2.16
C THR A 325 -15.23 -6.11 -1.66
N LYS A 326 -16.15 -6.55 -2.52
CA LYS A 326 -17.54 -6.78 -2.14
C LYS A 326 -17.73 -8.03 -1.27
N TYR A 327 -16.97 -9.10 -1.52
CA TYR A 327 -17.21 -10.39 -0.88
C TYR A 327 -16.11 -10.77 0.10
N VAL A 328 -14.85 -10.76 -0.34
CA VAL A 328 -13.71 -11.23 0.47
C VAL A 328 -13.35 -10.19 1.53
N ASP A 329 -13.18 -8.93 1.15
CA ASP A 329 -12.83 -7.88 2.12
C ASP A 329 -13.96 -7.70 3.15
N SER A 330 -15.23 -7.73 2.73
CA SER A 330 -16.38 -7.67 3.62
C SER A 330 -16.42 -8.86 4.60
N TRP A 331 -16.15 -10.07 4.14
CA TRP A 331 -16.07 -11.24 5.01
C TRP A 331 -14.91 -11.13 6.01
N CYS A 332 -13.73 -10.73 5.56
CA CYS A 332 -12.59 -10.47 6.43
C CYS A 332 -12.89 -9.37 7.45
N ALA A 333 -13.54 -8.28 7.05
CA ALA A 333 -13.94 -7.21 7.95
C ALA A 333 -14.91 -7.69 9.03
N ASN A 334 -15.91 -8.48 8.66
CA ASN A 334 -16.85 -9.09 9.59
C ASN A 334 -16.15 -10.06 10.56
N ALA A 335 -15.20 -10.86 10.08
CA ALA A 335 -14.41 -11.75 10.94
C ALA A 335 -13.60 -10.95 11.98
N VAL A 336 -13.00 -9.82 11.59
CA VAL A 336 -12.26 -8.95 12.53
C VAL A 336 -13.19 -8.33 13.57
N ILE A 337 -14.37 -7.87 13.15
CA ILE A 337 -15.39 -7.32 14.06
C ILE A 337 -15.83 -8.39 15.06
N TRP A 338 -16.08 -9.61 14.58
CA TRP A 338 -16.44 -10.74 15.44
C TRP A 338 -15.32 -11.07 16.45
N ILE A 339 -14.06 -11.13 16.03
CA ILE A 339 -12.92 -11.36 16.93
C ILE A 339 -12.82 -10.21 17.96
N ARG A 340 -12.99 -8.96 17.52
CA ARG A 340 -12.98 -7.80 18.41
C ARG A 340 -14.07 -7.94 19.48
N ASP A 341 -15.29 -8.25 19.10
CA ASP A 341 -16.42 -8.33 20.02
C ASP A 341 -16.29 -9.51 21.00
N LEU A 342 -15.60 -10.57 20.59
CA LEU A 342 -15.25 -11.69 21.45
C LEU A 342 -14.16 -11.31 22.49
N MET A 343 -13.17 -10.52 22.09
CA MET A 343 -11.98 -10.24 22.91
C MET A 343 -12.12 -9.00 23.81
N PHE A 344 -12.95 -8.02 23.45
CA PHE A 344 -13.09 -6.77 24.20
C PHE A 344 -14.17 -6.89 25.29
N LYS A 345 -13.88 -6.34 26.48
CA LYS A 345 -14.83 -6.36 27.60
C LYS A 345 -16.09 -5.55 27.26
N LYS A 346 -17.27 -6.11 27.53
CA LYS A 346 -18.58 -5.50 27.26
C LYS A 346 -18.81 -4.15 27.96
N GLU A 347 -18.10 -3.88 29.06
CA GLU A 347 -18.31 -2.69 29.91
C GLU A 347 -17.92 -1.35 29.28
N GLU A 348 -17.05 -1.33 28.25
CA GLU A 348 -16.73 -0.08 27.54
C GLU A 348 -17.75 0.31 26.45
N VAL A 349 -18.66 -0.58 26.06
CA VAL A 349 -19.69 -0.27 25.05
C VAL A 349 -20.83 0.53 25.68
N ALA A 350 -21.15 0.25 26.95
CA ALA A 350 -22.20 0.97 27.70
C ALA A 350 -21.75 2.37 28.16
N ALA A 351 -20.48 2.54 28.57
CA ALA A 351 -19.97 3.82 29.06
C ALA A 351 -19.91 4.92 27.98
N LEU A 352 -19.90 4.55 26.69
CA LEU A 352 -19.90 5.48 25.56
C LEU A 352 -21.31 5.79 25.04
N ASN A 353 -22.20 4.80 25.00
CA ASN A 353 -23.61 5.03 24.66
C ASN A 353 -24.35 5.88 25.72
N GLY A 354 -23.96 5.75 26.99
CA GLY A 354 -24.53 6.54 28.09
C GLY A 354 -24.05 8.00 28.16
N ARG A 355 -22.96 8.37 27.47
CA ARG A 355 -22.42 9.75 27.47
C ARG A 355 -22.66 10.53 26.18
N ALA A 356 -22.99 9.83 25.08
CA ALA A 356 -23.47 10.46 23.84
C ALA A 356 -25.01 10.49 23.75
N GLY A 357 -25.72 9.79 24.64
CA GLY A 357 -27.18 9.66 24.65
C GLY A 357 -27.91 10.63 25.58
N GLY A 358 -27.66 11.94 25.42
CA GLY A 358 -28.59 12.96 25.89
C GLY A 358 -29.62 13.22 24.79
N THR A 359 -30.78 12.55 24.86
CA THR A 359 -31.98 12.64 24.00
C THR A 359 -31.93 11.91 22.65
N GLY A 360 -32.87 10.97 22.43
CA GLY A 360 -33.24 10.43 21.11
C GLY A 360 -32.98 8.94 20.90
N GLY A 361 -33.94 8.09 21.31
CA GLY A 361 -33.87 6.64 21.18
C GLY A 361 -33.97 6.07 19.75
N ALA A 362 -33.61 4.78 19.67
CA ALA A 362 -33.91 3.78 18.62
C ALA A 362 -33.38 3.97 17.19
N ASN A 363 -33.05 5.18 16.71
CA ASN A 363 -32.57 5.38 15.33
C ASN A 363 -31.03 5.33 15.16
N GLY A 364 -30.26 5.32 16.25
CA GLY A 364 -28.80 5.38 16.20
C GLY A 364 -28.10 4.09 15.71
N ALA A 365 -28.65 2.92 16.04
CA ALA A 365 -28.02 1.64 15.70
C ALA A 365 -28.17 1.27 14.20
N VAL A 366 -29.22 1.79 13.55
CA VAL A 366 -29.43 1.63 12.10
C VAL A 366 -28.53 2.61 11.33
N ALA A 367 -28.37 3.83 11.85
CA ALA A 367 -27.47 4.83 11.27
C ALA A 367 -25.99 4.45 11.38
N GLU A 368 -25.56 3.77 12.44
CA GLU A 368 -24.17 3.30 12.59
C GLU A 368 -23.84 2.17 11.60
N LYS A 369 -24.80 1.27 11.32
CA LYS A 369 -24.69 0.26 10.25
C LYS A 369 -24.62 0.91 8.86
N GLU A 370 -25.44 1.92 8.58
CA GLU A 370 -25.41 2.66 7.30
C GLU A 370 -24.17 3.58 7.15
N LEU A 371 -23.57 4.04 8.25
CA LEU A 371 -22.35 4.87 8.24
C LEU A 371 -21.06 4.03 8.16
N GLU A 372 -21.01 2.83 8.72
CA GLU A 372 -19.89 1.90 8.52
C GLU A 372 -19.86 1.36 7.08
N GLU A 373 -21.03 1.12 6.47
CA GLU A 373 -21.13 0.70 5.06
C GLU A 373 -20.71 1.81 4.07
N ARG A 374 -20.74 3.08 4.51
CA ARG A 374 -20.41 4.27 3.72
C ARG A 374 -19.03 4.86 3.99
N GLN A 375 -18.24 4.34 4.92
CA GLN A 375 -16.86 4.79 5.11
C GLN A 375 -15.94 4.13 4.09
N PRO A 376 -15.43 4.85 3.07
CA PRO A 376 -14.33 4.32 2.28
C PRO A 376 -13.16 4.11 3.23
N LEU A 377 -12.59 2.91 3.18
CA LEU A 377 -11.28 2.63 3.75
C LEU A 377 -10.35 3.74 3.25
N VAL A 378 -9.87 4.60 4.16
CA VAL A 378 -8.73 5.47 3.88
C VAL A 378 -7.53 4.53 3.73
N GLN A 379 -7.36 4.04 2.52
CA GLN A 379 -6.24 3.24 2.07
C GLN A 379 -5.07 4.18 1.86
N GLY A 380 -3.92 3.82 2.44
CA GLY A 380 -2.69 4.56 2.24
C GLY A 380 -2.24 4.34 0.81
N ASP A 381 -2.12 5.44 0.08
CA ASP A 381 -1.53 5.48 -1.25
C ASP A 381 -0.07 5.01 -1.17
N GLY A 382 0.23 3.87 -1.79
CA GLY A 382 1.57 3.33 -1.92
C GLY A 382 1.95 3.16 -3.40
N PRO A 383 3.12 3.64 -3.85
CA PRO A 383 3.55 3.49 -5.23
C PRO A 383 4.03 2.07 -5.55
N VAL A 384 3.74 1.64 -6.78
CA VAL A 384 4.16 0.37 -7.41
C VAL A 384 5.67 0.32 -7.53
N LEU A 385 6.29 -0.82 -7.17
CA LEU A 385 7.75 -1.02 -7.22
C LEU A 385 8.11 -2.37 -7.82
N PRO A 386 9.17 -2.45 -8.65
CA PRO A 386 9.71 -3.72 -9.10
C PRO A 386 10.52 -4.41 -8.00
N VAL A 387 10.43 -5.73 -7.99
CA VAL A 387 11.11 -6.65 -7.08
C VAL A 387 12.62 -6.64 -7.36
N THR A 388 13.42 -6.13 -6.42
CA THR A 388 14.86 -6.34 -6.39
C THR A 388 15.18 -7.47 -5.42
N ASN A 389 15.80 -8.53 -5.93
CA ASN A 389 16.28 -9.66 -5.15
C ASN A 389 17.25 -9.19 -4.05
N HIS A 390 16.81 -9.28 -2.79
CA HIS A 390 17.73 -9.27 -1.66
C HIS A 390 18.36 -10.66 -1.55
N HIS A 391 19.45 -10.88 -2.30
CA HIS A 391 20.45 -11.83 -1.85
C HIS A 391 21.26 -11.16 -0.75
N VAL A 392 21.05 -11.65 0.47
CA VAL A 392 21.97 -11.50 1.58
C VAL A 392 23.28 -12.15 1.15
N SER A 393 24.32 -11.35 0.97
CA SER A 393 25.69 -11.79 1.20
C SER A 393 26.25 -10.93 2.33
N SER A 394 26.74 -11.65 3.34
CA SER A 394 27.75 -11.23 4.32
C SER A 394 28.59 -10.02 3.94
#